data_AF-A0A915DVI8-F1
#
_entry.id   AF-A0A915DVI8-F1
#
_cell.length_a   1.000
_cell.length_b   1.000
_cell.length_c   1.000
_cell.angle_alpha   90.00
_cell.angle_beta   90.00
_cell.angle_gamma   90.00
#
_symmetry.space_group_name_H-M   'P 1'
#
loop_
_entity.id
_entity.type
_entity.pdbx_description
1 polymer ?
#
loop_
_entity_poly.entity_id
_entity_poly.type
_entity_poly.pdbx_seq_one_letter_code
_entity_poly.pdbx_strand_id
1 'polypeptide(L)'
;MTGGSNQKHCSNSATSSRKDIYAMLAMQDEDPLIFWKNNAKYFPRLALLSRLMLAVATLSASSERAFKELRCVLGNFTRNRLEPKKTASLIHLRTNWVKEME
;
A
#
# COMPACT_ATOMS: atom_id res chain seq x y z
N MET A 1 -31.51 -20.44 -55.31
CA MET A 1 -30.41 -19.46 -55.20
C MET A 1 -29.98 -19.42 -53.74
N THR A 2 -28.85 -20.05 -53.46
CA THR A 2 -28.25 -20.28 -52.14
C THR A 2 -27.56 -19.01 -51.65
N GLY A 3 -28.05 -18.41 -50.56
CA GLY A 3 -27.37 -17.34 -49.84
C GLY A 3 -26.75 -17.89 -48.56
N GLY A 4 -25.47 -18.25 -48.61
CA GLY A 4 -24.71 -18.71 -47.45
C GLY A 4 -24.03 -17.56 -46.70
N SER A 5 -23.58 -17.92 -45.49
CA SER A 5 -22.42 -17.36 -44.77
C SER A 5 -22.64 -15.95 -44.16
N ASN A 6 -22.20 -15.63 -42.95
CA ASN A 6 -21.09 -16.16 -42.18
C ASN A 6 -21.27 -15.83 -40.69
N GLN A 7 -21.00 -16.81 -39.84
CA GLN A 7 -20.68 -16.59 -38.44
C GLN A 7 -19.47 -15.65 -38.38
N LYS A 8 -19.65 -14.45 -37.82
CA LYS A 8 -18.52 -13.62 -37.40
C LYS A 8 -17.98 -14.24 -36.12
N HIS A 9 -17.10 -15.22 -36.28
CA HIS A 9 -16.16 -15.60 -35.23
C HIS A 9 -15.20 -14.41 -35.09
N CYS A 10 -15.55 -13.45 -34.23
CA CYS A 10 -14.56 -12.50 -33.75
C CYS A 10 -13.60 -13.33 -32.89
N SER A 11 -12.43 -13.60 -33.45
CA SER A 11 -11.28 -14.06 -32.68
C SER A 11 -11.07 -13.08 -31.54
N ASN A 12 -11.29 -13.54 -30.30
CA ASN A 12 -10.82 -12.85 -29.10
C ASN A 12 -9.29 -12.88 -29.14
N SER A 13 -8.69 -11.99 -29.93
CA SER A 13 -7.27 -11.69 -29.80
C SER A 13 -7.14 -10.96 -28.47
N ALA A 14 -6.85 -11.73 -27.42
CA ALA A 14 -6.46 -11.20 -26.13
C ALA A 14 -5.14 -10.44 -26.29
N THR A 15 -5.21 -9.21 -26.80
CA THR A 15 -4.18 -8.20 -26.60
C THR A 15 -4.28 -7.81 -25.13
N SER A 16 -3.83 -8.70 -24.26
CA SER A 16 -3.69 -8.48 -22.83
C SER A 16 -2.85 -7.21 -22.68
N SER A 17 -3.50 -6.13 -22.27
CA SER A 17 -2.86 -4.84 -22.16
C SER A 17 -1.77 -5.01 -21.11
N ARG A 18 -0.59 -4.39 -21.29
CA ARG A 18 0.54 -4.56 -20.36
C ARG A 18 0.13 -4.31 -18.88
N LYS A 19 -0.87 -3.45 -18.67
CA LYS A 19 -1.51 -3.17 -17.38
C LYS A 19 -2.24 -4.38 -16.78
N ASP A 20 -2.89 -5.20 -17.60
CA ASP A 20 -3.63 -6.39 -17.16
C ASP A 20 -2.65 -7.46 -16.65
N ILE A 21 -1.47 -7.55 -17.27
CA ILE A 21 -0.39 -8.43 -16.83
C ILE A 21 0.15 -7.98 -15.45
N TYR A 22 0.38 -6.68 -15.26
CA TYR A 22 0.81 -6.15 -13.96
C TYR A 22 -0.25 -6.33 -12.88
N ALA A 23 -1.54 -6.17 -13.23
CA ALA A 23 -2.63 -6.41 -12.29
C ALA A 23 -2.69 -7.88 -11.87
N MET A 24 -2.51 -8.82 -12.80
CA MET A 24 -2.49 -10.25 -12.51
C MET A 24 -1.30 -10.65 -11.61
N LEU A 25 -0.11 -10.06 -11.85
CA LEU A 25 1.07 -10.25 -11.00
C LEU A 25 0.88 -9.62 -9.61
N ALA A 26 0.20 -8.48 -9.52
CA ALA A 26 -0.10 -7.82 -8.26
C ALA A 26 -1.16 -8.55 -7.41
N MET A 27 -1.85 -9.56 -7.96
CA MET A 27 -2.75 -10.43 -7.20
C MET A 27 -2.02 -11.61 -6.53
N GLN A 28 -0.70 -11.74 -6.67
CA GLN A 28 0.05 -12.70 -5.86
C GLN A 28 0.13 -12.20 -4.42
N ASP A 29 -0.29 -13.04 -3.48
CA ASP A 29 -0.35 -12.75 -2.03
C ASP A 29 1.03 -12.65 -1.35
N GLU A 30 2.12 -12.55 -2.11
CA GLU A 30 3.46 -12.45 -1.56
C GLU A 30 3.80 -10.99 -1.24
N ASP A 31 4.15 -10.71 0.03
CA ASP A 31 4.60 -9.38 0.43
C ASP A 31 5.87 -9.01 -0.36
N PRO A 32 5.84 -7.96 -1.20
CA PRO A 32 6.97 -7.58 -2.02
C PRO A 32 8.20 -7.20 -1.20
N LEU A 33 8.04 -6.74 0.05
CA LEU A 33 9.17 -6.47 0.95
C LEU A 33 9.90 -7.76 1.35
N ILE A 34 9.18 -8.86 1.52
CA ILE A 34 9.76 -10.18 1.83
C ILE A 34 10.51 -10.71 0.62
N PHE A 35 9.92 -10.61 -0.57
CA PHE A 35 10.58 -10.99 -1.83
C PHE A 35 11.91 -10.25 -2.01
N TRP A 36 11.94 -8.93 -1.85
CA TRP A 36 13.16 -8.14 -2.00
C TRP A 36 14.19 -8.40 -0.89
N LYS A 37 13.74 -8.74 0.32
CA LYS A 37 14.63 -9.15 1.42
C LYS A 37 15.35 -10.46 1.09
N ASN A 38 14.64 -11.46 0.58
CA ASN A 38 15.21 -12.75 0.21
C ASN A 38 16.17 -12.63 -1.00
N ASN A 39 15.87 -11.71 -1.92
CA ASN A 39 16.67 -11.48 -3.13
C ASN A 39 17.80 -10.45 -2.97
N ALA A 40 17.98 -9.88 -1.77
CA ALA A 40 18.97 -8.83 -1.52
C ALA A 40 20.42 -9.28 -1.78
N LYS A 41 20.72 -10.56 -1.61
CA LYS A 41 22.04 -11.14 -1.91
C LYS A 41 22.36 -11.13 -3.40
N TYR A 42 21.35 -11.29 -4.24
CA TYR A 42 21.50 -11.34 -5.70
C TYR A 42 21.44 -9.93 -6.31
N PHE A 43 20.60 -9.05 -5.76
CA PHE A 43 20.39 -7.71 -6.29
C PHE A 43 20.51 -6.64 -5.20
N PRO A 44 21.72 -6.36 -4.67
CA PRO A 44 21.89 -5.52 -3.49
C PRO A 44 21.42 -4.07 -3.69
N ARG A 45 21.74 -3.47 -4.85
CA ARG A 45 21.33 -2.08 -5.16
C ARG A 45 19.84 -1.98 -5.44
N LEU A 46 19.29 -2.96 -6.16
CA LEU A 46 17.87 -2.97 -6.52
C LEU A 46 17.01 -3.26 -5.30
N ALA A 47 17.38 -4.24 -4.46
CA ALA A 47 16.68 -4.52 -3.21
C ALA A 47 16.69 -3.32 -2.25
N LEU A 48 17.79 -2.56 -2.18
CA LEU A 48 17.84 -1.32 -1.40
C LEU A 48 16.84 -0.28 -1.93
N LEU A 49 16.82 -0.05 -3.24
CA LEU A 49 15.89 0.90 -3.87
C LEU A 49 14.44 0.45 -3.73
N SER A 50 14.14 -0.81 -4.01
CA SER A 50 12.80 -1.40 -3.87
C SER A 50 12.31 -1.30 -2.43
N ARG A 51 13.16 -1.57 -1.44
CA ARG A 51 12.80 -1.39 -0.03
C ARG A 51 12.44 0.06 0.28
N LEU A 52 13.20 1.04 -0.21
CA LEU A 52 12.87 2.45 0.00
C LEU A 52 11.56 2.85 -0.68
N MET A 53 11.33 2.41 -1.91
CA MET A 53 10.11 2.75 -2.65
C MET A 53 8.86 2.06 -2.09
N LEU A 54 8.97 0.79 -1.69
CA LEU A 54 7.85 -0.01 -1.18
C LEU A 54 7.56 0.28 0.30
N ALA A 55 8.56 0.59 1.12
CA ALA A 55 8.36 1.00 2.51
C ALA A 55 7.74 2.39 2.64
N VAL A 56 7.83 3.22 1.59
CA VAL A 56 7.12 4.50 1.47
C VAL A 56 5.64 4.26 1.09
N ALA A 57 5.00 3.28 1.73
CA ALA A 57 3.55 3.28 1.84
C ALA A 57 3.15 4.67 2.34
N THR A 58 2.39 5.40 1.53
CA THR A 58 1.96 6.80 1.71
C THR A 58 2.04 7.25 3.17
N LEU A 59 3.16 7.88 3.54
CA LEU A 59 3.40 8.40 4.90
C LEU A 59 2.23 9.27 5.37
N SER A 60 1.55 9.93 4.42
CA SER A 60 0.29 10.63 4.62
C SER A 60 -0.83 9.72 5.13
N ALA A 61 -1.16 8.59 4.49
CA ALA A 61 -2.27 7.75 4.94
C ALA A 61 -2.06 7.16 6.34
N SER A 62 -0.81 6.83 6.71
CA SER A 62 -0.47 6.35 8.05
C SER A 62 -0.57 7.46 9.12
N SER A 63 0.02 8.62 8.82
CA SER A 63 -0.08 9.79 9.71
C SER A 63 -1.51 10.31 9.83
N GLU A 64 -2.28 10.35 8.73
CA GLU A 64 -3.69 10.75 8.71
C GLU A 64 -4.58 9.83 9.54
N ARG A 65 -4.35 8.50 9.51
CA ARG A 65 -5.02 7.57 10.41
C ARG A 65 -4.69 7.87 11.87
N ALA A 66 -3.41 8.06 12.19
CA ALA A 66 -2.99 8.43 13.54
C ALA A 66 -3.62 9.76 14.00
N PHE A 67 -3.66 10.78 13.14
CA PHE A 67 -4.32 12.06 13.43
C PHE A 67 -5.85 11.97 13.46
N LYS A 68 -6.46 11.04 12.72
CA LYS A 68 -7.91 10.79 12.75
C LYS A 68 -8.33 10.13 14.06
N GLU A 69 -7.60 9.11 14.52
CA GLU A 69 -7.84 8.50 15.83
C GLU A 69 -7.60 9.51 16.96
N LEU A 70 -6.52 10.30 16.87
CA LEU A 70 -6.21 11.31 17.86
C LEU A 70 -7.25 12.43 17.88
N ARG A 71 -7.91 12.75 16.76
CA ARG A 71 -9.02 13.71 16.73
C ARG A 71 -10.19 13.29 17.62
N CYS A 72 -10.40 11.99 17.91
CA CYS A 72 -11.38 11.57 18.91
C CYS A 72 -10.91 11.89 20.34
N VAL A 73 -9.61 11.75 20.63
CA VAL A 73 -9.01 12.02 21.94
C VAL A 73 -8.84 13.53 22.21
N LEU A 74 -8.50 14.29 21.16
CA LEU A 74 -8.36 15.75 21.15
C LEU A 74 -9.66 16.45 20.75
N GLY A 75 -10.78 15.73 20.62
CA GLY A 75 -12.01 16.14 19.94
C GLY A 75 -12.69 17.41 20.43
N ASN A 76 -12.21 18.01 21.51
CA ASN A 76 -12.52 19.39 21.87
C ASN A 76 -11.22 20.14 22.17
N PHE A 77 -10.59 20.72 21.15
CA PHE A 77 -9.45 21.63 21.30
C PHE A 77 -9.73 22.81 22.26
N THR A 78 -11.01 23.10 22.51
CA THR A 78 -11.50 24.11 23.46
C THR A 78 -11.71 23.59 24.89
N ARG A 79 -11.88 22.28 25.11
CA ARG A 79 -12.09 21.69 26.46
C ARG A 79 -10.88 20.93 27.01
N ASN A 80 -10.03 20.39 26.15
CA ASN A 80 -8.84 19.64 26.56
C ASN A 80 -7.59 20.39 26.11
N ARG A 81 -7.03 21.22 27.00
CA ARG A 81 -5.81 22.01 26.72
C ARG A 81 -4.57 21.13 26.88
N LEU A 82 -4.44 20.12 26.03
CA LEU A 82 -3.21 19.34 25.95
C LEU A 82 -2.14 20.16 25.26
N GLU A 83 -1.02 20.37 25.95
CA GLU A 83 0.12 21.04 25.36
C GLU A 83 0.64 20.25 24.14
N PRO A 84 1.09 20.95 23.07
CA PRO A 84 1.59 20.29 21.85
C PRO A 84 2.66 19.23 22.12
N LYS A 85 3.52 19.46 23.12
CA LYS A 85 4.55 18.51 23.56
C LYS A 85 3.95 17.21 24.09
N LYS A 86 2.92 17.30 24.95
CA LYS A 86 2.23 16.12 25.51
C LYS A 86 1.48 15.36 24.42
N THR A 87 0.85 16.08 23.50
CA THR A 87 0.17 15.48 22.33
C THR A 87 1.16 14.72 21.46
N ALA A 88 2.34 15.27 21.17
CA ALA A 88 3.38 14.58 20.40
C ALA A 88 3.87 13.30 21.10
N SER A 89 4.08 13.35 22.42
CA SER A 89 4.45 12.16 23.20
C SER A 89 3.36 11.09 23.18
N LEU A 90 2.08 11.46 23.27
CA LEU A 90 0.95 10.53 23.19
C LEU A 90 0.84 9.89 21.80
N ILE A 91 1.02 10.67 20.73
CA ILE A 91 1.07 10.14 19.36
C ILE A 91 2.22 9.13 19.24
N HIS A 92 3.41 9.51 19.69
CA HIS A 92 4.60 8.66 19.62
C HIS A 92 4.44 7.36 20.40
N LEU A 93 3.86 7.44 21.61
CA LEU A 93 3.53 6.28 22.43
C LEU A 93 2.59 5.35 21.67
N ARG A 94 1.47 5.87 21.17
CA ARG A 94 0.44 5.09 20.49
C ARG A 94 0.94 4.42 19.21
N THR A 95 1.77 5.11 18.41
CA THR A 95 2.24 4.61 17.12
C THR A 95 3.36 3.59 17.24
N ASN A 96 4.22 3.71 18.26
CA ASN A 96 5.37 2.80 18.44
C ASN A 96 5.07 1.65 19.41
N TRP A 97 4.28 1.87 20.46
CA TRP A 97 4.03 0.82 21.46
C TRP A 97 3.21 -0.35 20.90
N VAL A 98 2.30 -0.11 19.96
CA VAL A 98 1.50 -1.18 19.34
C VAL A 98 2.35 -2.11 18.46
N LYS A 99 3.53 -1.68 18.02
CA LYS A 99 4.46 -2.55 17.26
C LYS A 99 5.22 -3.57 18.13
N GLU A 100 5.23 -3.43 19.46
CA GLU A 100 5.99 -4.31 20.37
C GLU A 100 5.18 -5.51 20.89
N MET A 101 3.90 -5.62 20.51
CA MET A 101 2.96 -6.65 20.99
C MET A 101 2.45 -7.60 19.89
N GLU A 102 2.96 -7.45 18.66
CA GLU A 102 2.76 -8.35 17.49
C GLU A 102 4.09 -9.02 17.14
#